data_AF-S8EU45-F1
#
_entry.id   AF-S8EU45-F1
#
_cell.length_a   1.000
_cell.length_b   1.000
_cell.length_c   1.000
_cell.angle_alpha   90.00
_cell.angle_beta   90.00
_cell.angle_gamma   90.00
#
_symmetry.space_group_name_H-M   'P 1'
#
loop_
_entity.id
_entity.type
_entity.pdbx_description
1 polymer ?
#
loop_
_entity_poly.entity_id
_entity_poly.type
_entity_poly.pdbx_seq_one_letter_code
_entity_poly.pdbx_strand_id
1 'polypeptide(L)' 'TLKYLEDALEVYHKHKHILKTLGIRDHLNIPKFHSLVHYADSIRSLGTTDNYNTEMFERLHIDCARKAWRASNHWNERP' A
#
# COMPACT_ATOMS: atom_id res chain seq x y z
N THR A 1 19.47 -4.94 10.10
CA THR A 1 18.61 -4.64 8.93
C THR A 1 17.15 -4.53 9.32
N LEU A 2 16.51 -5.56 9.91
CA LEU A 2 15.12 -5.48 10.38
C LEU A 2 14.86 -4.41 11.45
N LYS A 3 15.83 -4.19 12.34
CA LYS A 3 15.72 -3.16 13.39
C LYS A 3 15.45 -1.76 12.84
N TYR A 4 16.02 -1.40 11.69
CA TYR A 4 15.72 -0.13 11.03
C TYR A 4 14.26 0.02 10.63
N LEU A 5 13.61 -1.08 10.23
CA LEU A 5 12.19 -1.08 9.86
C LEU A 5 11.32 -0.89 11.11
N GLU A 6 11.66 -1.57 12.20
CA GLU A 6 10.97 -1.45 13.49
C GLU A 6 11.13 -0.03 14.07
N ASP A 7 12.35 0.49 14.08
CA ASP A 7 12.65 1.85 14.55
C ASP A 7 11.89 2.91 13.72
N ALA A 8 11.85 2.76 12.39
CA ALA A 8 11.10 3.67 11.52
C ALA A 8 9.58 3.59 11.77
N LEU A 9 9.06 2.39 12.02
CA LEU A 9 7.65 2.19 12.37
C LEU A 9 7.34 2.87 13.72
N GLU A 10 8.22 2.75 14.72
CA GLU A 10 8.06 3.40 16.01
C GLU A 10 8.01 4.93 15.88
N VAL A 11 8.94 5.51 15.12
CA VAL A 11 8.95 6.95 14.81
C VAL A 11 7.66 7.38 14.12
N TYR A 12 7.19 6.62 13.13
CA TYR A 12 5.90 6.90 12.49
C TYR A 12 4.74 6.89 13.49
N HIS A 13 4.64 5.85 14.34
CA HIS A 13 3.56 5.74 15.32
C HIS A 13 3.59 6.87 16.36
N LYS A 14 4.78 7.35 16.72
CA LYS A 14 4.97 8.49 17.62
C LYS A 14 4.47 9.79 17.00
N HIS A 15 4.72 10.03 15.72
CA HIS A 15 4.47 11.33 15.08
C HIS A 15 3.18 11.40 14.26
N LYS A 16 2.56 10.28 13.86
CA LYS A 16 1.39 10.25 12.94
C LYS A 16 0.19 11.07 13.40
N HIS A 17 0.06 11.32 14.71
CA HIS A 17 -1.03 12.12 15.26
C HIS A 17 -1.05 13.56 14.72
N ILE A 18 0.12 14.10 14.32
CA ILE A 18 0.21 15.46 13.76
C ILE A 18 -0.61 15.60 12.47
N LEU A 19 -0.74 14.53 11.68
CA LEU A 19 -1.54 14.54 10.45
C LEU A 19 -3.03 14.74 10.75
N LYS A 20 -3.48 14.24 11.90
CA LYS A 20 -4.84 14.47 12.40
C LYS A 20 -4.98 15.87 12.97
N THR A 21 -4.00 16.34 13.76
CA THR A 21 -3.99 17.69 14.32
C THR A 21 -4.01 18.78 13.25
N LEU A 22 -3.29 18.57 12.15
CA LEU A 22 -3.26 19.50 11.00
C LEU A 22 -4.51 19.40 10.11
N GLY A 23 -5.45 18.51 10.41
CA GLY A 23 -6.68 18.34 9.63
C GLY A 23 -6.46 17.73 8.23
N ILE A 24 -5.31 17.10 7.98
CA ILE A 24 -5.02 16.47 6.67
C ILE A 24 -5.92 15.24 6.48
N ARG A 25 -6.17 14.48 7.54
CA ARG A 25 -7.04 13.29 7.51
C ARG A 25 -7.60 12.96 8.89
N ASP A 26 -8.87 12.55 8.93
CA ASP A 26 -9.56 12.18 10.18
C ASP A 26 -9.02 10.88 10.82
N HIS A 27 -8.64 9.92 9.98
CA HIS A 27 -8.11 8.62 10.40
C HIS A 27 -7.00 8.10 9.48
N LEU A 28 -6.12 7.25 10.02
CA LEU A 28 -5.07 6.58 9.26
C LEU A 28 -5.33 5.07 9.12
N ASN A 29 -6.60 4.66 9.17
CA ASN A 29 -7.07 3.28 8.99
C ASN A 29 -6.99 2.86 7.52
N ILE A 30 -5.78 2.84 6.97
CA ILE A 30 -5.50 2.47 5.59
C ILE A 30 -4.87 1.08 5.63
N PRO A 31 -5.49 0.06 5.01
CA PRO A 31 -4.99 -1.31 5.06
C PRO A 31 -3.50 -1.42 4.70
N LYS A 32 -3.06 -0.67 3.69
CA LYS A 32 -1.66 -0.64 3.23
C LYS A 32 -0.68 -0.12 4.28
N PHE A 33 -1.07 0.85 5.11
CA PHE A 33 -0.26 1.31 6.24
C PHE A 33 -0.29 0.32 7.41
N HIS A 34 -1.42 -0.35 7.62
CA HIS A 34 -1.52 -1.38 8.66
C HIS A 34 -0.64 -2.59 8.36
N SER A 35 -0.51 -2.99 7.08
CA SER A 35 0.39 -4.07 6.64
C SER A 35 1.85 -3.87 7.07
N LEU A 36 2.32 -2.62 7.20
CA LEU A 36 3.69 -2.30 7.62
C LEU A 36 4.05 -2.88 8.99
N VAL A 37 3.06 -2.97 9.90
CA VAL A 37 3.25 -3.54 11.24
C VAL A 37 3.66 -5.01 11.17
N HIS A 38 3.18 -5.74 10.15
CA HIS A 38 3.37 -7.18 10.01
C HIS A 38 4.62 -7.55 9.21
N TYR A 39 5.33 -6.57 8.62
CA TYR A 39 6.47 -6.88 7.75
C TYR A 39 7.67 -7.45 8.48
N ALA A 40 8.01 -6.95 9.68
CA ALA A 40 9.12 -7.51 10.45
C ALA A 40 8.89 -8.99 10.78
N ASP A 41 7.68 -9.33 11.22
CA ASP A 41 7.32 -10.71 11.56
C ASP A 41 7.19 -11.59 10.32
N SER A 42 6.61 -11.08 9.24
CA SER A 42 6.54 -11.80 7.96
C SER A 42 7.93 -12.13 7.42
N ILE A 43 8.89 -11.19 7.51
CA ILE A 43 10.28 -11.46 7.08
C ILE A 43 10.93 -12.52 7.97
N ARG A 44 10.73 -12.46 9.29
CA ARG A 44 11.29 -13.45 10.22
C ARG A 44 10.73 -14.85 9.95
N SER A 45 9.44 -14.96 9.69
CA SER A 45 8.76 -16.26 9.53
C SER A 45 8.87 -16.82 8.11
N LEU A 46 8.93 -15.98 7.09
CA LEU A 46 8.72 -16.38 5.68
C LEU A 46 9.91 -16.00 4.77
N GLY A 47 10.90 -15.27 5.31
CA GLY A 47 12.16 -14.96 4.65
C GLY A 47 12.12 -13.80 3.64
N THR A 48 10.96 -13.42 3.11
CA THR A 48 10.81 -12.36 2.09
C THR A 48 9.48 -11.61 2.22
N THR A 49 9.45 -10.32 1.86
CA THR A 49 8.23 -9.48 1.86
C THR A 49 7.44 -9.52 0.55
N ASP A 50 8.01 -10.07 -0.52
CA ASP A 50 7.58 -9.82 -1.90
C ASP A 50 6.17 -10.39 -2.20
N ASN A 51 5.69 -11.33 -1.39
CA ASN A 51 4.46 -12.06 -1.67
C ASN A 51 3.31 -11.80 -0.68
N TYR A 52 3.45 -10.83 0.22
CA TYR A 52 2.50 -10.58 1.31
C TYR A 52 1.78 -9.22 1.24
N ASN A 53 1.97 -8.46 0.17
CA ASN A 53 1.31 -7.19 -0.05
C ASN A 53 0.34 -7.25 -1.24
N THR A 54 -0.50 -6.22 -1.39
CA THR A 54 -1.46 -6.12 -2.49
C THR A 54 -0.82 -5.62 -3.78
N GLU A 55 0.47 -5.32 -3.80
CA GLU A 55 1.14 -4.64 -4.91
C GLU A 55 1.12 -5.49 -6.18
N MET A 56 1.36 -6.81 -6.05
CA MET A 56 1.28 -7.74 -7.18
C MET A 56 -0.12 -7.74 -7.81
N PHE A 57 -1.17 -7.78 -6.98
CA PHE A 57 -2.55 -7.75 -7.47
C PHE A 57 -2.97 -6.38 -8.00
N GLU A 58 -2.50 -5.28 -7.40
CA GLU A 58 -2.70 -3.92 -7.92
C GLU A 58 -2.07 -3.76 -9.31
N ARG A 59 -0.88 -4.31 -9.53
CA ARG A 59 -0.19 -4.29 -10.83
C ARG A 59 -0.94 -5.11 -11.87
N LEU A 60 -1.35 -6.33 -11.51
CA LEU A 60 -2.17 -7.18 -12.38
C LEU A 60 -3.49 -6.51 -12.73
N HIS A 61 -4.12 -5.80 -11.79
CA HIS A 61 -5.39 -5.12 -12.01
C HIS A 61 -5.27 -3.98 -13.05
N ILE A 62 -4.13 -3.29 -13.13
CA ILE A 62 -3.87 -2.31 -14.19
C ILE A 62 -3.86 -2.99 -15.57
N ASP A 63 -3.16 -4.11 -15.69
CA ASP A 63 -3.02 -4.82 -16.95
C ASP A 63 -4.34 -5.49 -17.39
N CYS A 64 -5.02 -6.16 -16.46
CA CYS A 64 -6.21 -6.93 -16.76
C CYS A 64 -7.48 -6.09 -16.83
N ALA A 65 -7.67 -5.08 -15.96
CA ALA A 65 -8.89 -4.27 -15.98
C ALA A 65 -8.68 -2.95 -16.69
N ARG A 66 -7.65 -2.18 -16.33
CA ARG A 66 -7.52 -0.80 -16.83
C ARG A 66 -7.12 -0.75 -18.31
N LYS A 67 -6.12 -1.55 -18.73
CA LYS A 67 -5.72 -1.61 -20.14
C LYS A 67 -6.79 -2.25 -21.01
N ALA A 68 -7.40 -3.36 -20.55
CA ALA A 68 -8.49 -4.01 -21.28
C ALA A 68 -9.72 -3.11 -21.43
N TRP A 69 -10.11 -2.37 -20.38
CA TRP A 69 -11.19 -1.40 -20.46
C TRP A 69 -10.87 -0.26 -21.43
N ARG A 70 -9.64 0.29 -21.42
CA ARG A 70 -9.22 1.31 -22.40
C ARG A 70 -9.24 0.79 -23.84
N ALA A 71 -8.88 -0.47 -24.05
CA ALA A 71 -8.86 -1.09 -25.38
C ALA A 71 -10.25 -1.50 -25.89
N SER A 72 -11.25 -1.61 -25.02
CA SER A 72 -12.62 -2.00 -25.39
C SER A 72 -13.60 -0.83 -25.35
N ASN A 73 -13.31 0.20 -24.54
CA ASN A 73 -14.17 1.36 -24.39
C ASN A 73 -13.78 2.47 -25.38
N HIS A 74 -14.15 2.27 -26.63
CA HIS A 74 -14.07 3.26 -27.71
C HIS A 74 -15.29 4.20 -27.74
N TRP A 75 -15.94 4.46 -26.60
CA TRP A 75 -17.14 5.30 -26.53
C TRP A 75 -16.80 6.80 -26.57
N ASN A 76 -16.15 7.21 -27.67
CA ASN A 76 -16.37 8.48 -28.38
C ASN A 76 -15.60 8.52 -29.72
N GLU A 77 -15.28 7.37 -30.31
CA GLU A 77 -14.51 7.30 -31.55
C GLU A 77 -15.45 7.19 -32.78
N ARG A 78 -16.20 8.25 -33.05
CA ARG A 78 -16.83 8.50 -34.36
C ARG A 78 -17.01 10.00 -34.59
N PRO A 79 -16.85 10.45 -35.84
CA PRO A 79 -15.60 10.64 -36.57
C PRO A 79 -14.80 11.89 -36.14
#